data_AF-A0A7J7XGN9-F1
#
_entry.id   AF-A0A7J7XGN9-F1
#
_cell.length_a   1.000
_cell.length_b   1.000
_cell.length_c   1.000
_cell.angle_alpha   90.00
_cell.angle_beta   90.00
_cell.angle_gamma   90.00
#
_symmetry.space_group_name_H-M   'P 1'
#
loop_
_entity.id
_entity.type
_entity.pdbx_description
1 polymer ?
#
loop_
_entity_poly.entity_id
_entity_poly.type
_entity_poly.pdbx_seq_one_letter_code
_entity_poly.pdbx_strand_id
1 'polypeptide(L)'
;MTSFSMGVPEGVHDLPPGVALPLESNLVFMNGVSFTKGCYVGQELTARTHHTGVIRKRLFPVQLLGPLPEGGITPGTTVLTESGQAVGKFRAGQGDVGLALLHSEKIKGPLHIRTTESGRVALTASVPDWWPTATK
;
A
#
# COMPACT_ATOMS: atom_id res chain seq x y z
N MET A 1 -16.78 -8.47 -3.72
CA MET A 1 -15.35 -8.16 -3.91
C MET A 1 -15.11 -6.81 -3.26
N THR A 2 -14.29 -6.72 -2.22
CA THR A 2 -14.04 -5.47 -1.48
C THR A 2 -12.98 -4.62 -2.19
N SER A 3 -12.99 -3.30 -2.01
CA SER A 3 -11.99 -2.38 -2.60
C SER A 3 -10.55 -2.78 -2.28
N PHE A 4 -10.33 -3.32 -1.07
CA PHE A 4 -9.06 -3.89 -0.62
C PHE A 4 -8.51 -4.99 -1.52
N SER A 5 -9.35 -5.94 -1.93
CA SER A 5 -8.92 -7.03 -2.84
C SER A 5 -8.47 -6.53 -4.21
N MET A 6 -9.00 -5.38 -4.65
CA MET A 6 -8.65 -4.74 -5.92
C MET A 6 -7.48 -3.74 -5.77
N GLY A 7 -6.97 -3.51 -4.56
CA GLY A 7 -5.89 -2.54 -4.33
C GLY A 7 -6.34 -1.08 -4.50
N VAL A 8 -7.62 -0.78 -4.29
CA VAL A 8 -8.20 0.56 -4.44
C VAL A 8 -8.36 1.20 -3.06
N PRO A 9 -7.55 2.22 -2.70
CA PRO A 9 -7.71 2.92 -1.43
C PRO A 9 -8.88 3.90 -1.46
N GLU A 10 -9.72 3.88 -0.42
CA GLU A 10 -10.89 4.76 -0.28
C GLU A 10 -11.03 5.31 1.15
N GLY A 11 -11.32 6.60 1.28
CA GLY A 11 -11.60 7.24 2.56
C GLY A 11 -10.37 7.48 3.45
N VAL A 12 -10.63 7.97 4.67
CA VAL A 12 -9.60 8.52 5.57
C VAL A 12 -8.73 7.47 6.25
N HIS A 13 -9.20 6.21 6.31
CA HIS A 13 -8.42 5.11 6.90
C HIS A 13 -7.33 4.64 5.92
N ASP A 14 -7.66 4.57 4.64
CA ASP A 14 -6.74 4.18 3.58
C ASP A 14 -5.80 5.32 3.21
N LEU A 15 -6.32 6.55 3.23
CA LEU A 15 -5.64 7.79 2.86
C LEU A 15 -5.68 8.82 4.02
N PRO A 16 -4.89 8.62 5.11
CA PRO A 16 -4.92 9.54 6.23
C PRO A 16 -4.49 10.96 5.83
N PRO A 17 -5.28 12.00 6.15
CA PRO A 17 -4.97 13.39 5.81
C PRO A 17 -3.59 13.82 6.31
N GLY A 18 -2.82 14.49 5.44
CA GLY A 18 -1.47 14.97 5.76
C GLY A 18 -0.39 13.89 5.85
N VAL A 19 -0.74 12.61 5.71
CA VAL A 19 0.22 11.47 5.78
C VAL A 19 0.31 10.72 4.46
N ALA A 20 -0.83 10.48 3.79
CA ALA A 20 -0.84 9.75 2.53
C ALA A 20 -0.24 10.59 1.40
N LEU A 21 0.76 10.04 0.70
CA LEU A 21 1.33 10.66 -0.48
C LEU A 21 0.56 10.22 -1.73
N PRO A 22 0.15 11.15 -2.62
CA PRO A 22 -0.65 10.84 -3.82
C PRO A 22 -0.05 9.73 -4.70
N LEU A 23 1.26 9.79 -4.95
CA LEU A 23 1.93 8.85 -5.84
C LEU A 23 2.13 7.46 -5.21
N GLU A 24 2.38 7.40 -3.90
CA GLU A 24 2.43 6.13 -3.15
C GLU A 24 1.05 5.48 -3.03
N SER A 25 0.00 6.30 -3.10
CA SER A 25 -1.40 5.86 -3.04
C SER A 25 -1.98 5.49 -4.42
N ASN A 26 -1.11 5.38 -5.44
CA ASN A 26 -1.46 5.00 -6.81
C ASN A 26 -2.43 5.96 -7.53
N LEU A 27 -2.54 7.23 -7.12
CA LEU A 27 -3.45 8.18 -7.78
C LEU A 27 -3.15 8.36 -9.27
N VAL A 28 -1.89 8.23 -9.70
CA VAL A 28 -1.55 8.25 -11.14
C VAL A 28 -2.17 7.06 -11.87
N PHE A 29 -2.15 5.87 -11.28
CA PHE A 29 -2.74 4.67 -11.90
C PHE A 29 -4.27 4.74 -11.93
N MET A 30 -4.86 5.52 -11.03
CA MET A 30 -6.31 5.77 -10.96
C MET A 30 -6.72 7.06 -11.69
N ASN A 31 -5.86 7.63 -12.54
CA ASN A 31 -6.11 8.89 -13.27
C ASN A 31 -6.48 10.11 -12.39
N GLY A 32 -6.04 10.12 -11.13
CA GLY A 32 -6.30 11.17 -10.15
C GLY A 32 -5.34 12.35 -10.19
N VAL A 33 -4.27 12.30 -11.00
CA VAL A 33 -3.31 13.39 -11.19
C VAL A 33 -3.14 13.66 -12.69
N SER A 34 -3.27 14.92 -13.09
CA SER A 34 -2.88 15.38 -14.41
C SER A 34 -1.61 16.21 -14.29
N PHE A 35 -0.62 15.89 -15.13
CA PHE A 35 0.65 16.61 -15.25
C PHE A 35 0.63 17.69 -16.33
N THR A 36 -0.48 17.82 -17.08
CA THR A 36 -0.64 18.77 -18.19
C THR A 36 -1.63 19.89 -17.88
N LYS A 37 -2.33 19.82 -16.72
CA LYS A 37 -3.24 20.88 -16.27
C LYS A 37 -2.48 22.07 -15.66
N GLY A 38 -3.20 23.19 -15.51
CA GLY A 38 -2.70 24.38 -14.83
C GLY A 38 -2.42 24.18 -13.33
N CYS A 39 -2.04 25.26 -12.65
CA CYS A 39 -1.54 25.19 -11.28
C CYS A 39 -2.58 24.67 -10.27
N TYR A 40 -2.16 23.75 -9.40
CA TYR A 40 -2.97 23.26 -8.27
C TYR A 40 -2.13 23.10 -6.99
N VAL A 41 -2.79 23.11 -5.83
CA VAL A 41 -2.12 23.00 -4.53
C VAL A 41 -1.35 21.68 -4.41
N GLY A 42 -0.06 21.76 -4.05
CA GLY A 42 0.81 20.58 -3.89
C GLY A 42 1.37 20.01 -5.20
N GLN A 43 1.22 20.73 -6.31
CA GLN A 43 1.74 20.32 -7.61
C GLN A 43 3.26 20.19 -7.62
N GLU A 44 4.00 21.12 -7.02
CA GLU A 44 5.47 21.14 -7.09
C GLU A 44 6.07 19.86 -6.52
N LEU A 45 5.54 19.39 -5.38
CA LEU A 45 5.98 18.14 -4.75
C LEU A 45 5.59 16.94 -5.61
N THR A 46 4.33 16.89 -6.07
CA THR A 46 3.81 15.79 -6.87
C THR A 46 4.55 15.65 -8.20
N ALA A 47 4.76 16.77 -8.91
CA ALA A 47 5.50 16.82 -10.15
C ALA A 47 6.98 16.48 -9.92
N ARG A 48 7.62 17.01 -8.88
CA ARG A 48 9.01 16.67 -8.56
C ARG A 48 9.15 15.16 -8.36
N THR A 49 8.36 14.56 -7.48
CA THR A 49 8.44 13.12 -7.22
C THR A 49 8.20 12.28 -8.47
N HIS A 50 7.28 12.70 -9.36
CA HIS A 50 7.06 12.03 -10.65
C HIS A 50 8.28 12.09 -11.59
N HIS A 51 8.93 13.25 -11.71
CA HIS A 51 10.04 13.44 -12.64
C HIS A 51 11.40 12.98 -12.08
N THR A 52 11.60 13.04 -10.76
CA THR A 52 12.91 12.74 -10.14
C THR A 52 13.18 11.27 -9.91
N GLY A 53 12.22 10.37 -10.11
CA GLY A 53 12.53 8.94 -10.13
C GLY A 53 11.41 7.98 -9.76
N VAL A 54 11.85 6.77 -9.38
CA VAL A 54 11.00 5.61 -9.16
C VAL A 54 10.22 5.75 -7.85
N ILE A 55 8.90 5.60 -7.93
CA ILE A 55 8.03 5.43 -6.75
C ILE A 55 8.34 4.09 -6.09
N ARG A 56 9.20 4.13 -5.07
CA ARG A 56 9.72 2.92 -4.40
C ARG A 56 8.70 2.24 -3.50
N LYS A 57 7.73 2.99 -2.96
CA LYS A 57 6.68 2.47 -2.09
C LYS A 57 5.31 2.73 -2.68
N ARG A 58 4.43 1.73 -2.63
CA ARG A 58 3.04 1.84 -3.07
C ARG A 58 2.10 1.13 -2.11
N LEU A 59 0.83 1.51 -2.11
CA LEU A 59 -0.23 0.71 -1.49
C LEU A 59 -0.47 -0.53 -2.35
N PHE A 60 -0.31 -1.70 -1.75
CA PHE A 60 -0.61 -2.99 -2.35
C PHE A 60 -1.77 -3.65 -1.62
N PRO A 61 -2.65 -4.37 -2.33
CA PRO A 61 -3.55 -5.32 -1.71
C PRO A 61 -2.74 -6.40 -1.00
N VAL A 62 -3.16 -6.75 0.22
CA VAL A 62 -2.59 -7.84 0.99
C VAL A 62 -3.66 -8.80 1.44
N GLN A 63 -3.32 -10.08 1.42
CA GLN A 63 -4.10 -11.18 1.98
C GLN A 63 -3.40 -11.66 3.24
N LEU A 64 -4.07 -11.56 4.38
CA LEU A 64 -3.66 -12.08 5.66
C LEU A 64 -3.99 -13.59 5.71
N LEU A 65 -3.09 -14.36 6.31
CA LEU A 65 -3.17 -15.81 6.37
C LEU A 65 -3.12 -16.29 7.82
N GLY A 66 -4.03 -17.21 8.16
CA GLY A 66 -4.13 -17.82 9.48
C GLY A 66 -5.04 -17.05 10.45
N PRO A 67 -4.99 -17.40 11.75
CA PRO A 67 -5.82 -16.77 12.77
C PRO A 67 -5.50 -15.30 12.92
N LEU A 68 -6.53 -14.46 12.86
CA LEU A 68 -6.42 -13.02 13.05
C LEU A 68 -6.88 -12.63 14.46
N PRO A 69 -6.27 -11.59 15.06
CA PRO A 69 -6.79 -11.03 16.31
C PRO A 69 -8.21 -10.51 16.12
N GLU A 70 -9.06 -10.58 17.16
CA GLU A 70 -10.46 -10.12 17.10
C GLU A 70 -10.55 -8.62 16.73
N GLY A 71 -9.58 -7.82 17.18
CA GLY A 71 -9.48 -6.40 16.85
C GLY A 71 -8.87 -6.09 15.47
N GLY A 72 -8.48 -7.11 14.71
CA GLY A 72 -7.76 -6.96 13.44
C GLY A 72 -6.33 -6.44 13.59
N ILE A 73 -5.70 -6.11 12.47
CA ILE A 73 -4.32 -5.61 12.46
C ILE A 73 -4.31 -4.10 12.67
N THR A 74 -3.55 -3.63 13.65
CA THR A 74 -3.42 -2.19 13.93
C THR A 74 -2.79 -1.45 12.73
N PRO A 75 -3.38 -0.34 12.25
CA PRO A 75 -2.75 0.53 11.25
C PRO A 75 -1.34 0.96 11.64
N GLY A 76 -0.42 0.98 10.68
CA GLY A 76 0.97 1.34 10.90
C GLY A 76 1.86 0.19 11.37
N THR A 77 1.31 -1.00 11.63
CA THR A 77 2.11 -2.18 12.02
C THR A 77 3.11 -2.54 10.93
N THR A 78 4.37 -2.75 11.33
CA THR A 78 5.48 -3.01 10.40
C THR A 78 5.30 -4.35 9.70
N VAL A 79 5.43 -4.34 8.38
CA VAL A 79 5.51 -5.55 7.54
C VAL A 79 6.96 -5.94 7.37
N LEU A 80 7.26 -7.21 7.64
CA LEU A 80 8.61 -7.78 7.66
C LEU A 80 8.74 -8.89 6.61
N THR A 81 9.91 -9.00 5.99
CA THR A 81 10.31 -10.22 5.28
C THR A 81 10.55 -11.36 6.27
N GLU A 82 10.67 -12.59 5.77
CA GLU A 82 11.10 -13.73 6.58
C GLU A 82 12.45 -13.51 7.29
N SER A 83 13.40 -12.83 6.65
CA SER A 83 14.68 -12.44 7.24
C SER A 83 14.59 -11.32 8.31
N GLY A 84 13.39 -10.82 8.61
CA GLY A 84 13.14 -9.77 9.60
C GLY A 84 13.38 -8.35 9.09
N GLN A 85 13.58 -8.14 7.79
CA GLN A 85 13.76 -6.81 7.22
C GLN A 85 12.41 -6.10 7.10
N ALA A 86 12.33 -4.86 7.59
CA ALA A 86 11.15 -4.01 7.40
C ALA A 86 11.01 -3.56 5.94
N VAL A 87 9.84 -3.84 5.35
CA VAL A 87 9.54 -3.54 3.95
C VAL A 87 8.35 -2.61 3.76
N GLY A 88 7.62 -2.30 4.84
CA GLY A 88 6.45 -1.45 4.77
C GLY A 88 5.64 -1.42 6.05
N LYS A 89 4.42 -0.90 5.94
CA LYS A 89 3.46 -0.83 7.04
C LYS A 89 2.07 -1.20 6.57
N PHE A 90 1.34 -1.95 7.39
CA PHE A 90 -0.08 -2.19 7.20
C PHE A 90 -0.85 -0.87 7.26
N ARG A 91 -1.83 -0.68 6.38
CA ARG A 91 -2.60 0.57 6.27
C ARG A 91 -3.98 0.42 6.91
N ALA A 92 -4.79 -0.45 6.33
CA ALA A 92 -6.18 -0.70 6.72
C ALA A 92 -6.60 -2.04 6.12
N GLY A 93 -7.67 -2.63 6.64
CA GLY A 93 -8.22 -3.87 6.10
C GLY A 93 -9.53 -4.25 6.75
N GLN A 94 -10.18 -5.25 6.18
CA GLN A 94 -11.42 -5.83 6.66
C GLN A 94 -11.35 -7.34 6.50
N GLY A 95 -11.59 -8.07 7.60
CA GLY A 95 -11.40 -9.51 7.61
C GLY A 95 -9.95 -9.87 7.32
N ASP A 96 -9.75 -10.73 6.33
CA ASP A 96 -8.47 -11.27 5.90
C ASP A 96 -7.82 -10.50 4.74
N VAL A 97 -8.43 -9.42 4.26
CA VAL A 97 -7.90 -8.57 3.19
C VAL A 97 -7.62 -7.15 3.67
N GLY A 98 -6.63 -6.50 3.05
CA GLY A 98 -6.33 -5.11 3.36
C GLY A 98 -5.37 -4.47 2.39
N LEU A 99 -4.84 -3.31 2.79
CA LEU A 99 -3.81 -2.57 2.09
C LEU A 99 -2.57 -2.45 2.98
N ALA A 100 -1.40 -2.51 2.35
CA ALA A 100 -0.14 -2.17 2.99
C ALA A 100 0.70 -1.26 2.11
N LEU A 101 1.35 -0.27 2.71
CA LEU A 101 2.34 0.56 2.04
C LEU A 101 3.67 -0.19 2.04
N LEU A 102 4.04 -0.79 0.90
CA LEU A 102 5.19 -1.69 0.77
C LEU A 102 6.20 -1.17 -0.24
N HIS A 103 7.48 -1.54 -0.04
CA HIS A 103 8.52 -1.35 -1.03
C HIS A 103 8.30 -2.29 -2.23
N SER A 104 8.09 -1.73 -3.43
CA SER A 104 7.64 -2.47 -4.62
C SER A 104 8.55 -3.66 -4.99
N GLU A 105 9.87 -3.52 -4.79
CA GLU A 105 10.84 -4.59 -5.11
C GLU A 105 10.83 -5.75 -4.12
N LYS A 106 10.19 -5.61 -2.96
CA LYS A 106 10.27 -6.56 -1.84
C LYS A 106 8.95 -7.28 -1.54
N ILE A 107 7.98 -7.20 -2.46
CA ILE A 107 6.64 -7.76 -2.26
C ILE A 107 6.52 -9.25 -2.62
N LYS A 108 7.47 -9.81 -3.40
CA LYS A 108 7.36 -11.17 -3.96
C LYS A 108 7.69 -12.30 -2.97
N GLY A 109 8.31 -11.97 -1.84
CA GLY A 109 8.72 -12.96 -0.82
C GLY A 109 7.66 -13.17 0.26
N PRO A 110 7.83 -14.19 1.12
CA PRO A 110 6.97 -14.38 2.29
C PRO A 110 7.07 -13.16 3.21
N LEU A 111 5.92 -12.58 3.51
CA LEU A 111 5.79 -11.43 4.41
C LEU A 111 5.05 -11.82 5.67
N HIS A 112 5.31 -11.09 6.75
CA HIS A 112 4.56 -11.25 7.98
C HIS A 112 4.48 -9.96 8.77
N ILE A 113 3.51 -9.93 9.66
CA ILE A 113 3.33 -8.92 10.69
C ILE A 113 3.43 -9.60 12.05
N ARG A 114 3.92 -8.86 13.04
CA ARG A 114 3.85 -9.27 14.45
C ARG A 114 2.69 -8.57 15.14
N THR A 115 1.82 -9.34 15.76
CA THR A 115 0.71 -8.84 16.59
C THR A 115 0.95 -9.22 18.04
N THR A 116 0.44 -8.42 18.97
CA THR A 116 0.56 -8.71 20.41
C THR A 116 -0.24 -9.94 20.83
N GLU A 117 -1.35 -10.22 20.16
CA GLU A 117 -2.30 -11.28 20.53
C GLU A 117 -2.03 -12.61 19.80
N SER A 118 -1.78 -12.56 18.48
CA SER A 118 -1.62 -13.75 17.62
C SER A 118 -0.16 -14.09 17.33
N GLY A 119 0.77 -13.28 17.84
CA GLY A 119 2.21 -13.43 17.64
C GLY A 119 2.63 -13.07 16.22
N ARG A 120 2.48 -13.99 15.26
CA ARG A 120 2.91 -13.82 13.86
C ARG A 120 1.77 -14.13 12.90
N VAL A 121 1.38 -13.14 12.10
CA VAL A 121 0.39 -13.28 11.02
C VAL A 121 1.14 -13.23 9.69
N ALA A 122 1.06 -14.31 8.92
CA ALA A 122 1.64 -14.33 7.57
C ALA A 122 0.75 -13.52 6.62
N LEU A 123 1.35 -12.90 5.61
CA LEU A 123 0.61 -12.21 4.57
C LEU A 123 1.29 -12.34 3.21
N THR A 124 0.49 -12.22 2.16
CA THR A 124 0.96 -12.11 0.78
C THR A 124 0.50 -10.78 0.21
N ALA A 125 1.31 -10.20 -0.68
CA ALA A 125 0.96 -9.00 -1.42
C ALA A 125 0.81 -9.36 -2.90
N SER A 126 -0.17 -8.77 -3.58
CA SER A 126 -0.39 -8.97 -5.01
C SER A 126 -0.32 -7.65 -5.76
N VAL A 127 0.01 -7.72 -7.06
CA VAL A 127 -0.07 -6.58 -7.97
C VAL A 127 -1.44 -6.62 -8.63
N PRO A 128 -2.30 -5.59 -8.50
CA PRO A 128 -3.59 -5.58 -9.17
C PRO A 128 -3.47 -5.63 -10.69
N ASP A 129 -4.33 -6.41 -11.34
CA ASP A 129 -4.30 -6.63 -12.80
C ASP A 129 -4.54 -5.36 -13.63
N TRP A 130 -5.20 -4.36 -13.05
CA TRP A 130 -5.49 -3.08 -13.70
C TRP A 130 -4.31 -2.09 -13.64
N TRP A 131 -3.25 -2.39 -12.89
CA TRP A 131 -2.07 -1.53 -12.90
C TRP A 131 -1.45 -1.50 -14.30
N PRO A 132 -0.94 -0.34 -14.75
CA PRO A 132 -0.29 -0.26 -16.03
C PRO A 132 0.90 -1.23 -16.04
N THR A 133 0.91 -2.13 -17.01
CA THR A 133 2.10 -2.95 -17.27
C THR A 133 3.19 -2.00 -17.73
N ALA A 134 4.38 -2.08 -17.13
CA ALA A 134 5.52 -1.31 -17.61
C ALA A 134 5.73 -1.67 -19.08
N THR A 135 5.43 -0.73 -19.98
CA THR A 135 5.79 -0.85 -21.39
C THR A 135 7.31 -0.96 -21.43
N LYS A 136 7.83 -2.10 -21.89
CA LYS A 136 9.26 -2.31 -22.11
C LYS A 136 9.82 -1.27 -23.06
#